data_AF-V5BJP1-F1
#
_entry.id   AF-V5BJP1-F1
#
_cell.length_a   1.000
_cell.length_b   1.000
_cell.length_c   1.000
_cell.angle_alpha   90.00
_cell.angle_beta   90.00
_cell.angle_gamma   90.00
#
_symmetry.space_group_name_H-M   'P 1'
#
loop_
_entity.id
_entity.type
_entity.pdbx_description
1 polymer ?
#
loop_
_entity_poly.entity_id
_entity_poly.type
_entity_poly.pdbx_seq_one_letter_code
_entity_poly.pdbx_strand_id
1 'polypeptide(L)'
;MLSMNIMTKCIRGSFVPFGAMMYYNDRKYENNAFHLVRKLTMLEPNVFREHAKFRAAALDLLRSMTEEQLYFPLTHLESNELLKLVEIVVSICEDVDTPPDVLLHGLSFLGFIAGLVRDVKVILFTPTMQPSRGDAAAPPPLSLSHSFVPSLSSPSPASRAGQASPQSRFTREANGKLAHLLAPHQELWQHLISVAMGIIAYRDHAVSASSGVVYPIFEAHPPFWYNFVEQFVASYPKRKQLGIREALSILTNASESQEKFFSEVFTFRQALRRLNT
;
A
#
# COMPACT_ATOMS: atom_id res chain seq x y z
N MET A 1 -21.79 -5.49 -10.98
CA MET A 1 -22.14 -4.21 -10.33
C MET A 1 -22.97 -4.41 -9.05
N LEU A 2 -24.18 -5.02 -9.11
CA LEU A 2 -25.03 -5.23 -7.92
C LEU A 2 -24.30 -5.95 -6.78
N SER A 3 -23.58 -7.03 -7.07
CA SER A 3 -22.82 -7.78 -6.06
C SER A 3 -21.73 -6.96 -5.38
N MET A 4 -21.06 -6.05 -6.11
CA MET A 4 -20.05 -5.14 -5.53
C MET A 4 -20.70 -4.13 -4.60
N ASN A 5 -21.80 -3.51 -5.04
CA ASN A 5 -22.52 -2.54 -4.21
C ASN A 5 -23.08 -3.18 -2.93
N ILE A 6 -23.57 -4.42 -3.00
CA ILE A 6 -24.00 -5.17 -1.83
C ILE A 6 -22.80 -5.44 -0.91
N MET A 7 -21.67 -5.89 -1.46
CA MET A 7 -20.47 -6.15 -0.68
C MET A 7 -19.93 -4.89 0.02
N THR A 8 -19.86 -3.75 -0.68
CA THR A 8 -19.47 -2.46 -0.10
C THR A 8 -20.40 -2.05 1.05
N LYS A 9 -21.71 -2.24 0.89
CA LYS A 9 -22.68 -1.96 1.97
C LYS A 9 -22.49 -2.88 3.18
N CYS A 10 -22.14 -4.15 2.96
CA CYS A 10 -21.80 -5.06 4.06
C CYS A 10 -20.54 -4.59 4.80
N ILE A 11 -19.49 -4.19 4.07
CA ILE A 11 -18.22 -3.68 4.60
C ILE A 11 -18.44 -2.43 5.46
N ARG A 12 -19.23 -1.46 4.97
CA ARG A 12 -19.53 -0.20 5.66
C ARG A 12 -20.56 -0.34 6.79
N GLY A 13 -20.85 -1.56 7.25
CA GLY A 13 -21.71 -1.81 8.40
C GLY A 13 -23.21 -1.57 8.17
N SER A 14 -23.67 -1.49 6.91
CA SER A 14 -25.10 -1.26 6.61
C SER A 14 -25.98 -2.50 6.81
N PHE A 15 -25.39 -3.69 7.00
CA PHE A 15 -26.14 -4.96 7.13
C PHE A 15 -25.70 -5.82 8.33
N VAL A 16 -24.42 -5.85 8.70
CA VAL A 16 -23.89 -6.54 9.91
C VAL A 16 -22.63 -5.79 10.40
N PRO A 17 -22.43 -5.52 11.69
CA PRO A 17 -21.21 -4.89 12.19
C PRO A 17 -19.99 -5.80 11.97
N PHE A 18 -18.90 -5.27 11.44
CA PHE A 18 -17.64 -5.99 11.19
C PHE A 18 -17.13 -6.79 12.40
N GLY A 19 -17.30 -6.25 13.62
CA GLY A 19 -16.98 -6.94 14.87
C GLY A 19 -17.69 -8.29 15.00
N ALA A 20 -18.94 -8.41 14.53
CA ALA A 20 -19.67 -9.67 14.49
C ALA A 20 -19.13 -10.61 13.40
N MET A 21 -18.80 -10.10 12.21
CA MET A 21 -18.32 -10.95 11.10
C MET A 21 -16.95 -11.59 11.40
N MET A 22 -16.04 -10.84 12.02
CA MET A 22 -14.76 -11.38 12.52
C MET A 22 -14.95 -12.31 13.72
N TYR A 23 -15.83 -11.95 14.66
CA TYR A 23 -16.12 -12.78 15.84
C TYR A 23 -16.77 -14.12 15.46
N TYR A 24 -17.60 -14.15 14.41
CA TYR A 24 -18.26 -15.36 13.93
C TYR A 24 -17.49 -16.12 12.85
N ASN A 25 -16.32 -15.64 12.41
CA ASN A 25 -15.52 -16.25 11.34
C ASN A 25 -16.41 -16.56 10.11
N ASP A 26 -17.12 -15.54 9.61
CA ASP A 26 -18.11 -15.73 8.55
C ASP A 26 -17.44 -16.06 7.20
N ARG A 27 -17.23 -17.37 7.02
CA ARG A 27 -16.67 -17.96 5.80
C ARG A 27 -17.45 -17.59 4.55
N LYS A 28 -18.75 -17.26 4.65
CA LYS A 28 -19.55 -16.89 3.47
C LYS A 28 -19.16 -15.52 2.94
N TYR A 29 -18.96 -14.54 3.82
CA TYR A 29 -18.44 -13.23 3.42
C TYR A 29 -17.07 -13.36 2.78
N GLU A 30 -16.15 -14.03 3.47
CA GLU A 30 -14.76 -14.15 3.03
C GLU A 30 -14.67 -14.84 1.66
N ASN A 31 -15.39 -15.96 1.48
CA ASN A 31 -15.44 -16.67 0.20
C ASN A 31 -16.08 -15.81 -0.91
N ASN A 32 -17.18 -15.11 -0.61
CA ASN A 32 -17.85 -14.28 -1.62
C ASN A 32 -16.98 -13.09 -2.03
N ALA A 33 -16.33 -12.42 -1.08
CA ALA A 33 -15.42 -11.32 -1.34
C ALA A 33 -14.19 -11.80 -2.12
N PHE A 34 -13.61 -12.94 -1.73
CA PHE A 34 -12.51 -13.58 -2.45
C PHE A 34 -12.90 -13.89 -3.89
N HIS A 35 -14.02 -14.59 -4.12
CA HIS A 35 -14.48 -14.93 -5.47
C HIS A 35 -14.79 -13.69 -6.31
N LEU A 36 -15.31 -12.62 -5.69
CA LEU A 36 -15.59 -11.38 -6.39
C LEU A 36 -14.30 -10.67 -6.81
N VAL A 37 -13.30 -10.57 -5.92
CA VAL A 37 -12.00 -9.99 -6.25
C VAL A 37 -11.26 -10.86 -7.28
N ARG A 38 -11.28 -12.18 -7.13
CA ARG A 38 -10.68 -13.10 -8.11
C ARG A 38 -11.30 -12.93 -9.50
N LYS A 39 -12.62 -12.69 -9.59
CA LYS A 39 -13.26 -12.39 -10.88
C LYS A 39 -12.81 -11.05 -11.46
N LEU A 40 -12.49 -10.05 -10.64
CA LEU A 40 -11.91 -8.79 -11.13
C LEU A 40 -10.58 -9.02 -11.85
N THR A 41 -9.73 -9.92 -11.35
CA THR A 41 -8.44 -10.24 -11.96
C THR A 41 -8.58 -10.97 -13.30
N MET A 42 -9.74 -11.56 -13.58
CA MET A 42 -10.02 -12.24 -14.85
C MET A 42 -10.45 -11.29 -15.97
N LEU A 43 -10.82 -10.05 -15.65
CA LEU A 43 -11.30 -9.08 -16.63
C LEU A 43 -10.14 -8.39 -17.35
N GLU A 44 -10.36 -8.07 -18.62
CA GLU A 44 -9.42 -7.27 -19.40
C GLU A 44 -9.53 -5.77 -19.04
N PRO A 45 -8.43 -5.00 -19.10
CA PRO A 45 -8.44 -3.56 -18.81
C PRO A 45 -9.49 -2.76 -19.61
N ASN A 46 -9.77 -3.16 -20.85
CA ASN A 46 -10.74 -2.51 -21.73
C ASN A 46 -12.16 -2.47 -21.12
N VAL A 47 -12.54 -3.51 -20.37
CA VAL A 47 -13.85 -3.59 -19.71
C VAL A 47 -14.04 -2.43 -18.71
N PHE A 48 -12.97 -2.03 -18.03
CA PHE A 48 -13.01 -0.94 -17.05
C PHE A 48 -13.08 0.44 -17.72
N ARG A 49 -12.54 0.57 -18.94
CA ARG A 49 -12.65 1.79 -19.75
C ARG A 49 -14.06 1.94 -20.32
N GLU A 50 -14.61 0.86 -20.88
CA GLU A 50 -15.94 0.85 -21.52
C GLU A 50 -17.09 1.01 -20.49
N HIS A 51 -16.90 0.51 -19.27
CA HIS A 51 -17.94 0.51 -18.25
C HIS A 51 -17.57 1.36 -17.04
N ALA A 52 -17.69 2.69 -17.16
CA ALA A 52 -17.33 3.65 -16.11
C ALA A 52 -17.99 3.38 -14.74
N LYS A 53 -19.26 2.95 -14.71
CA LYS A 53 -19.96 2.58 -13.46
C LYS A 53 -19.38 1.31 -12.82
N PHE A 54 -18.97 0.35 -13.64
CA PHE A 54 -18.35 -0.88 -13.17
C PHE A 54 -16.97 -0.60 -12.57
N ARG A 55 -16.15 0.20 -13.26
CA ARG A 55 -14.87 0.72 -12.77
C ARG A 55 -15.01 1.40 -11.41
N ALA A 56 -15.95 2.33 -11.29
CA ALA A 56 -16.19 3.04 -10.02
C ALA A 56 -16.57 2.07 -8.89
N ALA A 57 -17.47 1.12 -9.13
CA ALA A 57 -17.89 0.14 -8.12
C ALA A 57 -16.77 -0.83 -7.73
N ALA A 58 -15.93 -1.25 -8.67
CA ALA A 58 -14.79 -2.11 -8.41
C ALA A 58 -13.75 -1.42 -7.52
N LEU A 59 -13.37 -0.19 -7.85
CA LEU A 59 -12.42 0.58 -7.05
C LEU A 59 -12.99 0.99 -5.68
N ASP A 60 -14.28 1.34 -5.61
CA ASP A 60 -14.94 1.65 -4.33
C ASP A 60 -14.99 0.43 -3.39
N LEU A 61 -15.19 -0.77 -3.94
CA LEU A 61 -15.08 -2.02 -3.17
C LEU A 61 -13.67 -2.21 -2.62
N LEU A 62 -12.64 -2.14 -3.48
CA LEU A 62 -11.25 -2.34 -3.07
C LEU A 62 -10.83 -1.32 -2.00
N ARG A 63 -11.14 -0.04 -2.23
CA ARG A 63 -10.95 1.04 -1.27
C ARG A 63 -11.62 0.72 0.08
N SER A 64 -12.89 0.33 0.05
CA SER A 64 -13.64 0.05 1.29
C SER A 64 -13.05 -1.16 2.03
N MET A 65 -12.61 -2.21 1.31
CA MET A 65 -11.92 -3.34 1.93
C MET A 65 -10.61 -2.91 2.60
N THR A 66 -9.84 -2.00 2.01
CA THR A 66 -8.57 -1.56 2.60
C THR A 66 -8.75 -0.57 3.75
N GLU A 67 -9.63 0.43 3.61
CA GLU A 67 -9.86 1.47 4.63
C GLU A 67 -10.51 0.89 5.89
N GLU A 68 -11.44 -0.05 5.74
CA GLU A 68 -12.13 -0.71 6.86
C GLU A 68 -11.35 -1.92 7.41
N GLN A 69 -10.08 -2.10 7.01
CA GLN A 69 -9.22 -3.22 7.44
C GLN A 69 -9.82 -4.62 7.18
N LEU A 70 -10.56 -4.74 6.08
CA LEU A 70 -11.38 -5.87 5.65
C LEU A 70 -10.80 -6.61 4.44
N TYR A 71 -9.50 -6.47 4.21
CA TYR A 71 -8.77 -6.97 3.05
C TYR A 71 -8.26 -8.42 3.17
N PHE A 72 -8.65 -9.16 4.21
CA PHE A 72 -8.32 -10.60 4.37
C PHE A 72 -8.61 -11.45 3.12
N PRO A 73 -9.71 -11.23 2.35
CA PRO A 73 -9.97 -11.99 1.15
C PRO A 73 -8.87 -11.87 0.08
N LEU A 74 -8.08 -10.79 0.09
CA LEU A 74 -6.93 -10.63 -0.81
C LEU A 74 -5.81 -11.63 -0.51
N THR A 75 -5.72 -12.13 0.73
CA THR A 75 -4.67 -13.09 1.13
C THR A 75 -4.86 -14.48 0.53
N HIS A 76 -6.06 -14.78 0.01
CA HIS A 76 -6.38 -16.04 -0.67
C HIS A 76 -6.09 -16.01 -2.17
N LEU A 77 -5.72 -14.86 -2.72
CA LEU A 77 -5.30 -14.74 -4.12
C LEU A 77 -3.94 -15.39 -4.32
N GLU A 78 -3.72 -15.94 -5.50
CA GLU A 78 -2.38 -16.32 -5.93
C GLU A 78 -1.52 -15.06 -6.17
N SER A 79 -0.20 -15.20 -6.08
CA SER A 79 0.74 -14.07 -6.27
C SER A 79 0.51 -13.34 -7.60
N ASN A 80 0.30 -14.07 -8.69
CA ASN A 80 0.01 -13.50 -10.01
C ASN A 80 -1.39 -12.87 -10.10
N GLU A 81 -2.38 -13.41 -9.38
CA GLU A 81 -3.73 -12.83 -9.34
C GLU A 81 -3.71 -11.49 -8.62
N LEU A 82 -2.99 -11.40 -7.50
CA LEU A 82 -2.80 -10.15 -6.77
C LEU A 82 -2.03 -9.13 -7.61
N LEU A 83 -0.94 -9.52 -8.28
CA LEU A 83 -0.21 -8.63 -9.18
C LEU A 83 -1.13 -8.08 -10.27
N LYS A 84 -1.87 -8.96 -10.96
CA LYS A 84 -2.80 -8.57 -12.02
C LYS A 84 -3.89 -7.63 -11.52
N LEU A 85 -4.38 -7.82 -10.30
CA LEU A 85 -5.32 -6.89 -9.67
C LEU A 85 -4.70 -5.50 -9.54
N VAL A 86 -3.45 -5.42 -9.05
CA VAL A 86 -2.74 -4.16 -8.88
C VAL A 86 -2.50 -3.50 -10.24
N GLU A 87 -2.08 -4.24 -11.25
CA GLU A 87 -1.89 -3.75 -12.62
C GLU A 87 -3.17 -3.19 -13.23
N ILE A 88 -4.32 -3.83 -13.01
CA ILE A 88 -5.63 -3.31 -13.42
C ILE A 88 -5.90 -1.95 -12.77
N VAL A 89 -5.66 -1.83 -11.46
CA VAL A 89 -5.87 -0.56 -10.74
C VAL A 89 -4.89 0.51 -11.24
N VAL A 90 -3.63 0.16 -11.49
CA VAL A 90 -2.64 1.05 -12.06
C VAL A 90 -3.08 1.56 -13.44
N SER A 91 -3.49 0.67 -14.33
CA SER A 91 -3.96 1.02 -15.68
C SER A 91 -5.16 1.99 -15.63
N ILE A 92 -6.07 1.80 -14.66
CA ILE A 92 -7.19 2.73 -14.45
C ILE A 92 -6.70 4.10 -13.95
N CYS A 93 -5.71 4.14 -13.05
CA CYS A 93 -5.17 5.39 -12.50
C CYS A 93 -4.35 6.19 -13.52
N GLU A 94 -3.66 5.50 -14.45
CA GLU A 94 -2.94 6.11 -15.57
C GLU A 94 -3.88 6.73 -16.61
N ASP A 95 -5.10 6.20 -16.73
CA ASP A 95 -6.08 6.72 -17.69
C ASP A 95 -6.48 8.18 -17.37
N VAL A 96 -6.26 9.05 -18.35
CA VAL A 96 -6.53 10.49 -18.27
C VAL A 96 -8.02 10.76 -18.12
N ASP A 97 -8.86 9.87 -18.66
CA ASP A 97 -10.32 9.99 -18.63
C ASP A 97 -10.94 9.46 -17.32
N THR A 98 -10.13 8.97 -16.39
CA THR A 98 -10.63 8.55 -15.06
C THR A 98 -11.06 9.76 -14.22
N PRO A 99 -12.31 9.81 -13.75
CA PRO A 99 -12.81 10.90 -12.91
C PRO A 99 -12.01 11.04 -11.60
N PRO A 100 -11.85 12.26 -11.05
CA PRO A 100 -11.05 12.50 -9.84
C PRO A 100 -11.44 11.63 -8.64
N ASP A 101 -12.74 11.46 -8.38
CA ASP A 101 -13.21 10.65 -7.24
C ASP A 101 -12.86 9.17 -7.39
N VAL A 102 -12.98 8.66 -8.63
CA VAL A 102 -12.64 7.27 -8.97
C VAL A 102 -11.13 7.06 -8.90
N LEU A 103 -10.35 8.04 -9.34
CA LEU A 103 -8.90 8.06 -9.22
C LEU A 103 -8.46 7.99 -7.76
N LEU A 104 -9.10 8.74 -6.86
CA LEU A 104 -8.82 8.68 -5.42
C LEU A 104 -9.09 7.29 -4.83
N HIS A 105 -10.13 6.59 -5.28
CA HIS A 105 -10.40 5.21 -4.84
C HIS A 105 -9.27 4.26 -5.25
N GLY A 106 -8.81 4.36 -6.50
CA GLY A 106 -7.67 3.58 -7.00
C GLY A 106 -6.39 3.88 -6.23
N LEU A 107 -6.06 5.17 -6.04
CA LEU A 107 -4.86 5.59 -5.32
C LEU A 107 -4.89 5.22 -3.84
N SER A 108 -6.06 5.19 -3.18
CA SER A 108 -6.19 4.69 -1.80
C SER A 108 -5.77 3.21 -1.72
N PHE A 109 -6.26 2.38 -2.65
CA PHE A 109 -5.85 0.99 -2.75
C PHE A 109 -4.35 0.83 -3.07
N LEU A 110 -3.82 1.60 -4.03
CA LEU A 110 -2.39 1.57 -4.35
C LEU A 110 -1.52 2.06 -3.19
N GLY A 111 -1.99 3.01 -2.39
CA GLY A 111 -1.32 3.47 -1.17
C GLY A 111 -1.24 2.39 -0.11
N PHE A 112 -2.31 1.59 0.04
CA PHE A 112 -2.29 0.40 0.87
C PHE A 112 -1.23 -0.61 0.39
N ILE A 113 -1.19 -0.92 -0.91
CA ILE A 113 -0.20 -1.84 -1.50
C ILE A 113 1.24 -1.30 -1.30
N ALA A 114 1.44 0.00 -1.55
CA ALA A 114 2.72 0.67 -1.32
C ALA A 114 3.17 0.55 0.14
N GLY A 115 2.26 0.60 1.11
CA GLY A 115 2.57 0.41 2.52
C GLY A 115 3.17 -0.97 2.87
N LEU A 116 2.84 -2.01 2.11
CA LEU A 116 3.34 -3.38 2.33
C LEU A 116 4.83 -3.53 2.00
N VAL A 117 5.44 -2.56 1.29
CA VAL A 117 6.86 -2.58 0.92
C VAL A 117 7.80 -2.74 2.13
N ARG A 118 7.39 -2.23 3.31
CA ARG A 118 8.16 -2.38 4.55
C ARG A 118 8.29 -3.84 4.96
N ASP A 119 7.19 -4.58 4.89
CA ASP A 119 7.15 -6.02 5.20
C ASP A 119 7.86 -6.84 4.10
N VAL A 120 7.73 -6.43 2.83
CA VAL A 120 8.44 -7.05 1.71
C VAL A 120 9.95 -6.92 1.86
N LYS A 121 10.44 -5.74 2.26
CA LYS A 121 11.85 -5.53 2.58
C LYS A 121 12.31 -6.46 3.70
N VAL A 122 11.53 -6.60 4.78
CA VAL A 122 11.89 -7.55 5.84
C VAL A 122 12.03 -8.96 5.27
N ILE A 123 11.11 -9.41 4.42
CA ILE A 123 11.18 -10.75 3.81
C ILE A 123 12.43 -10.92 2.93
N LEU A 124 12.75 -9.93 2.09
CA LEU A 124 13.90 -9.98 1.17
C LEU A 124 15.26 -9.94 1.89
N PHE A 125 15.34 -9.26 3.04
CA PHE A 125 16.59 -9.04 3.79
C PHE A 125 16.71 -9.86 5.08
N THR A 126 15.70 -10.67 5.44
CA THR A 126 15.86 -11.63 6.53
C THR A 126 16.62 -12.84 5.97
N PRO A 127 17.87 -13.10 6.41
CA PRO A 127 18.54 -14.33 6.04
C PRO A 127 17.67 -15.48 6.55
N THR A 128 17.31 -16.40 5.67
CA THR A 128 16.48 -17.56 5.97
C THR A 128 17.11 -18.33 7.13
N MET A 129 16.68 -18.06 8.37
CA MET A 129 16.80 -19.03 9.46
C MET A 129 15.84 -20.14 9.12
N GLN A 130 16.30 -21.01 8.24
CA GLN A 130 15.73 -22.30 7.96
C GLN A 130 15.54 -22.99 9.32
N PRO A 131 14.32 -23.43 9.69
CA PRO A 131 14.17 -24.25 10.87
C PRO A 131 14.85 -25.59 10.54
N SER A 132 16.11 -25.74 11.00
CA SER A 132 16.80 -27.02 10.97
C SER A 132 16.03 -27.95 11.91
N ARG A 133 15.20 -28.77 11.29
CA ARG A 133 14.48 -29.86 11.94
C ARG A 133 15.51 -30.94 12.26
N GLY A 134 15.77 -31.16 13.55
CA GLY A 134 16.31 -32.42 14.05
C GLY A 134 17.80 -32.43 14.40
N ASP A 135 18.05 -32.84 15.64
CA ASP A 135 19.26 -33.48 16.16
C ASP A 135 20.49 -32.61 16.47
N ALA A 136 20.50 -32.04 17.68
CA ALA A 136 21.47 -32.42 18.72
C ALA A 136 21.19 -31.64 20.02
N ALA A 137 20.94 -32.38 21.08
CA ALA A 137 20.72 -31.88 22.43
C ALA A 137 21.98 -31.22 23.03
N ALA A 138 21.81 -30.04 23.63
CA ALA A 138 22.64 -29.56 24.75
C ALA A 138 21.77 -28.68 25.66
N PRO A 139 21.65 -28.97 26.97
CA PRO A 139 20.81 -28.20 27.87
C PRO A 139 21.53 -26.91 28.33
N PRO A 140 20.84 -25.77 28.53
CA PRO A 140 21.40 -24.66 29.28
C PRO A 140 21.28 -24.92 30.80
N PRO A 141 22.20 -24.39 31.63
CA PRO A 141 22.20 -24.66 33.06
C PRO A 141 21.08 -23.89 33.77
N LEU A 142 20.47 -24.57 34.73
CA LEU A 142 19.46 -24.06 35.66
C LEU A 142 20.04 -22.93 36.51
N SER A 143 19.39 -21.77 36.49
CA SER A 143 19.51 -20.76 37.55
C SER A 143 18.15 -20.54 38.18
N LEU A 144 17.93 -21.20 39.31
CA LEU A 144 16.89 -20.90 40.28
C LEU A 144 17.34 -19.67 41.08
N SER A 145 16.50 -18.65 41.21
CA SER A 145 16.27 -17.91 42.48
C SER A 145 15.23 -16.80 42.34
N HIS A 146 14.14 -17.00 43.08
CA HIS A 146 13.38 -16.06 43.91
C HIS A 146 12.66 -14.81 43.34
N SER A 147 11.34 -14.88 43.55
CA SER A 147 10.30 -13.85 43.55
C SER A 147 10.65 -12.58 44.32
N PHE A 148 10.15 -11.42 43.88
CA PHE A 148 9.36 -10.47 44.69
C PHE A 148 8.69 -9.43 43.76
N VAL A 149 7.38 -9.26 43.89
CA VAL A 149 6.59 -8.14 43.33
C VAL A 149 6.75 -6.95 44.27
N PRO A 150 6.86 -5.71 43.74
CA PRO A 150 5.93 -4.69 44.22
C PRO A 150 5.31 -3.80 43.13
N SER A 151 4.04 -3.57 43.36
CA SER A 151 3.07 -2.59 42.89
C SER A 151 3.52 -1.20 42.40
N LEU A 152 2.85 -0.79 41.31
CA LEU A 152 2.21 0.51 41.04
C LEU A 152 3.08 1.78 41.10
N SER A 153 3.49 2.24 39.92
CA SER A 153 3.85 3.65 39.67
C SER A 153 2.86 4.26 38.68
N SER A 154 2.19 5.32 39.14
CA SER A 154 1.24 6.18 38.44
C SER A 154 1.79 6.74 37.12
N PRO A 155 1.00 6.82 36.02
CA PRO A 155 1.39 7.58 34.85
C PRO A 155 0.83 9.01 34.95
N SER A 156 1.71 10.00 35.14
CA SER A 156 1.40 11.40 34.84
C SER A 156 1.40 11.65 33.32
N PRO A 157 0.54 12.53 32.78
CA PRO A 157 0.24 12.60 31.36
C PRO A 157 1.06 13.72 30.68
N ALA A 158 2.12 13.38 29.94
CA ALA A 158 2.76 14.33 29.02
C ALA A 158 3.72 13.64 28.05
N SER A 159 3.19 12.96 27.02
CA SER A 159 3.82 12.84 25.69
C SER A 159 2.88 12.06 24.77
N ARG A 160 2.00 12.79 24.05
CA ARG A 160 1.33 12.25 22.86
C ARG A 160 2.38 12.11 21.74
N ALA A 161 3.23 11.10 21.85
CA ALA A 161 3.79 10.46 20.66
C ALA A 161 2.60 9.75 19.99
N GLY A 162 2.38 10.00 18.70
CA GLY A 162 1.29 9.43 17.93
C GLY A 162 1.29 7.91 18.06
N GLN A 163 0.42 7.39 18.93
CA GLN A 163 0.16 5.97 19.04
C GLN A 163 -0.55 5.56 17.75
N ALA A 164 0.20 4.97 16.82
CA ALA A 164 -0.39 4.05 15.87
C ALA A 164 -1.22 3.05 16.69
N SER A 165 -2.53 3.03 16.44
CA SER A 165 -3.45 2.08 17.08
C SER A 165 -2.85 0.67 17.04
N PRO A 166 -2.95 -0.14 18.12
CA PRO A 166 -2.46 -1.51 18.09
C PRO A 166 -3.09 -2.24 16.91
N GLN A 167 -2.32 -2.50 15.85
CA GLN A 167 -2.82 -3.30 14.74
C GLN A 167 -3.18 -4.67 15.31
N SER A 168 -4.40 -5.13 15.03
CA SER A 168 -4.83 -6.44 15.50
C SER A 168 -3.86 -7.50 14.98
N ARG A 169 -3.62 -8.57 15.76
CA ARG A 169 -2.76 -9.69 15.35
C ARG A 169 -3.15 -10.22 13.96
N PHE A 170 -4.44 -10.23 13.66
CA PHE A 170 -5.01 -10.64 12.37
C PHE A 170 -4.57 -9.72 11.23
N THR A 171 -4.65 -8.41 11.42
CA THR A 171 -4.20 -7.39 10.45
C THR A 171 -2.72 -7.58 10.11
N ARG A 172 -1.88 -7.83 11.14
CA ARG A 172 -0.44 -8.07 10.95
C ARG A 172 -0.16 -9.36 10.17
N GLU A 173 -0.89 -10.45 10.46
CA GLU A 173 -0.75 -11.70 9.71
C GLU A 173 -1.18 -11.55 8.25
N ALA A 174 -2.28 -10.83 8.00
CA ALA A 174 -2.76 -10.55 6.65
C ALA A 174 -1.75 -9.71 5.85
N ASN A 175 -1.21 -8.64 6.43
CA ASN A 175 -0.14 -7.84 5.82
C ASN A 175 1.09 -8.69 5.50
N GLY A 176 1.51 -9.54 6.43
CA GLY A 176 2.59 -10.48 6.22
C GLY A 176 2.34 -11.38 5.01
N LYS A 177 1.15 -12.01 4.91
CA LYS A 177 0.79 -12.86 3.77
C LYS A 177 0.79 -12.10 2.44
N LEU A 178 0.19 -10.91 2.40
CA LEU A 178 0.18 -10.08 1.19
C LEU A 178 1.60 -9.66 0.78
N ALA A 179 2.45 -9.31 1.74
CA ALA A 179 3.85 -9.01 1.48
C ALA A 179 4.60 -10.22 0.89
N HIS A 180 4.35 -11.44 1.38
CA HIS A 180 4.95 -12.65 0.79
C HIS A 180 4.49 -12.88 -0.66
N LEU A 181 3.22 -12.59 -0.98
CA LEU A 181 2.70 -12.69 -2.34
C LEU A 181 3.32 -11.65 -3.28
N LEU A 182 3.67 -10.46 -2.78
CA LEU A 182 4.23 -9.37 -3.57
C LEU A 182 5.77 -9.38 -3.65
N ALA A 183 6.45 -10.06 -2.73
CA ALA A 183 7.92 -10.09 -2.66
C ALA A 183 8.64 -10.52 -3.96
N PRO A 184 8.11 -11.47 -4.77
CA PRO A 184 8.72 -11.83 -6.05
C PRO A 184 8.72 -10.70 -7.10
N HIS A 185 7.82 -9.72 -6.98
CA HIS A 185 7.51 -8.74 -8.02
C HIS A 185 8.20 -7.39 -7.76
N GLN A 186 9.53 -7.35 -7.85
CA GLN A 186 10.30 -6.13 -7.55
C GLN A 186 10.00 -4.96 -8.50
N GLU A 187 9.63 -5.25 -9.76
CA GLU A 187 9.30 -4.24 -10.77
C GLU A 187 8.03 -3.45 -10.42
N LEU A 188 7.13 -4.04 -9.64
CA LEU A 188 5.90 -3.41 -9.18
C LEU A 188 6.17 -2.07 -8.49
N TRP A 189 7.18 -2.00 -7.62
CA TRP A 189 7.48 -0.80 -6.84
C TRP A 189 7.91 0.37 -7.72
N GLN A 190 8.69 0.08 -8.78
CA GLN A 190 9.09 1.10 -9.75
C GLN A 190 7.88 1.58 -10.56
N HIS A 191 7.00 0.65 -10.95
CA HIS A 191 5.79 0.99 -11.67
C HIS A 191 4.85 1.86 -10.82
N LEU A 192 4.63 1.52 -9.55
CA LEU A 192 3.85 2.32 -8.60
C LEU A 192 4.41 3.73 -8.40
N ILE A 193 5.73 3.88 -8.24
CA ILE A 193 6.37 5.19 -8.15
C ILE A 193 6.14 5.97 -9.44
N SER A 194 6.36 5.34 -10.60
CA SER A 194 6.22 5.99 -11.91
C SER A 194 4.82 6.57 -12.12
N VAL A 195 3.79 5.75 -11.85
CA VAL A 195 2.38 6.15 -12.00
C VAL A 195 2.03 7.30 -11.08
N ALA A 196 2.35 7.17 -9.79
CA ALA A 196 2.03 8.18 -8.80
C ALA A 196 2.80 9.49 -9.04
N MET A 197 4.07 9.42 -9.42
CA MET A 197 4.87 10.59 -9.79
C MET A 197 4.39 11.22 -11.10
N GLY A 198 3.91 10.44 -12.05
CA GLY A 198 3.24 10.93 -13.25
C GLY A 198 1.98 11.74 -12.91
N ILE A 199 1.14 11.23 -12.01
CA ILE A 199 -0.04 11.95 -11.52
C ILE A 199 0.40 13.23 -10.79
N ILE A 200 1.41 13.18 -9.92
CA ILE A 200 1.96 14.36 -9.24
C ILE A 200 2.48 15.40 -10.24
N ALA A 201 3.23 14.99 -11.25
CA ALA A 201 3.85 15.90 -12.21
C ALA A 201 2.81 16.55 -13.12
N TYR A 202 1.82 15.78 -13.59
CA TYR A 202 0.97 16.17 -14.72
C TYR A 202 -0.52 16.36 -14.41
N ARG A 203 -1.02 15.90 -13.26
CA ARG A 203 -2.43 16.08 -12.86
C ARG A 203 -2.51 17.01 -11.64
N ASP A 204 -3.49 17.91 -11.64
CA ASP A 204 -3.72 18.84 -10.52
C ASP A 204 -4.51 18.22 -9.36
N HIS A 205 -5.22 17.13 -9.63
CA HIS A 205 -6.03 16.42 -8.64
C HIS A 205 -5.27 15.21 -8.06
N ALA A 206 -5.68 14.77 -6.86
CA ALA A 206 -5.15 13.57 -6.21
C ALA A 206 -3.65 13.55 -5.85
N VAL A 207 -3.02 14.72 -5.75
CA VAL A 207 -1.61 14.86 -5.35
C VAL A 207 -1.35 14.22 -3.98
N SER A 208 -2.21 14.49 -2.99
CA SER A 208 -2.06 13.94 -1.64
C SER A 208 -2.13 12.41 -1.62
N ALA A 209 -3.11 11.82 -2.32
CA ALA A 209 -3.24 10.37 -2.43
C ALA A 209 -2.03 9.75 -3.15
N SER A 210 -1.53 10.40 -4.20
CA SER A 210 -0.34 9.97 -4.94
C SER A 210 0.93 10.02 -4.08
N SER A 211 1.10 11.06 -3.25
CA SER A 211 2.18 11.11 -2.26
C SER A 211 2.10 9.95 -1.26
N GLY A 212 0.89 9.52 -0.90
CA GLY A 212 0.65 8.32 -0.08
C GLY A 212 1.06 7.00 -0.74
N VAL A 213 1.22 6.96 -2.08
CA VAL A 213 1.78 5.82 -2.81
C VAL A 213 3.31 5.91 -2.85
N VAL A 214 3.87 7.08 -3.14
CA VAL A 214 5.32 7.25 -3.33
C VAL A 214 6.08 7.16 -2.01
N TYR A 215 5.62 7.86 -0.98
CA TYR A 215 6.38 8.03 0.27
C TYR A 215 6.74 6.69 0.94
N PRO A 216 5.81 5.72 1.13
CA PRO A 216 6.15 4.46 1.78
C PRO A 216 7.27 3.68 1.05
N ILE A 217 7.26 3.71 -0.30
CA ILE A 217 8.26 3.01 -1.12
C ILE A 217 9.61 3.72 -1.02
N PHE A 218 9.60 5.04 -1.15
CA PHE A 218 10.78 5.89 -1.00
C PHE A 218 11.47 5.70 0.36
N GLU A 219 10.70 5.77 1.45
CA GLU A 219 11.21 5.64 2.82
C GLU A 219 11.71 4.22 3.11
N ALA A 220 10.97 3.20 2.70
CA ALA A 220 11.33 1.83 3.02
C ALA A 220 12.54 1.34 2.21
N HIS A 221 12.62 1.65 0.92
CA HIS A 221 13.59 1.04 0.02
C HIS A 221 14.18 2.05 -1.00
N PRO A 222 15.18 2.86 -0.58
CA PRO A 222 15.77 3.92 -1.40
C PRO A 222 16.26 3.50 -2.80
N PRO A 223 16.78 2.28 -3.06
CA PRO A 223 17.16 1.86 -4.40
C PRO A 223 16.03 1.95 -5.45
N PHE A 224 14.75 1.72 -5.09
CA PHE A 224 13.64 1.86 -6.04
C PHE A 224 13.43 3.33 -6.42
N TRP A 225 13.55 4.24 -5.44
CA TRP A 225 13.49 5.67 -5.67
C TRP A 225 14.61 6.15 -6.59
N TYR A 226 15.86 5.78 -6.30
CA TYR A 226 16.99 6.23 -7.13
C TYR A 226 16.93 5.68 -8.56
N ASN A 227 16.50 4.43 -8.75
CA ASN A 227 16.30 3.91 -10.10
C ASN A 227 15.19 4.69 -10.85
N PHE A 228 14.07 4.97 -10.19
CA PHE A 228 13.03 5.84 -10.74
C PHE A 228 13.58 7.22 -11.12
N VAL A 229 14.35 7.87 -10.23
CA VAL A 229 14.93 9.21 -10.49
C VAL A 229 15.79 9.20 -11.75
N GLU A 230 16.67 8.21 -11.91
CA GLU A 230 17.52 8.11 -13.10
C GLU A 230 16.70 7.90 -14.38
N GLN A 231 15.69 7.01 -14.35
CA GLN A 231 14.80 6.77 -15.49
C GLN A 231 13.96 8.01 -15.85
N PHE A 232 13.39 8.68 -14.83
CA PHE A 232 12.58 9.88 -15.01
C PHE A 232 13.42 11.05 -15.52
N VAL A 233 14.64 11.26 -15.03
CA VAL A 233 15.53 12.30 -15.56
C VAL A 233 15.90 11.98 -17.01
N ALA A 234 16.22 10.72 -17.32
CA ALA A 234 16.59 10.29 -18.65
C ALA A 234 15.47 10.48 -19.70
N SER A 235 14.19 10.50 -19.30
CA SER A 235 13.07 10.75 -20.23
C SER A 235 12.99 12.21 -20.71
N TYR A 236 13.71 13.15 -20.08
CA TYR A 236 13.75 14.55 -20.50
C TYR A 236 14.94 14.84 -21.43
N PRO A 237 14.83 15.87 -22.32
CA PRO A 237 15.95 16.32 -23.14
C PRO A 237 17.17 16.69 -22.30
N LYS A 238 18.39 16.35 -22.75
CA LYS A 238 19.67 16.56 -22.02
C LYS A 238 19.79 17.95 -21.38
N ARG A 239 19.37 19.00 -22.08
CA ARG A 239 19.39 20.39 -21.61
C ARG A 239 18.55 20.66 -20.34
N LYS A 240 17.52 19.85 -20.08
CA LYS A 240 16.62 19.98 -18.92
C LYS A 240 16.99 19.01 -17.78
N GLN A 241 17.80 17.99 -18.05
CA GLN A 241 18.06 16.89 -17.10
C GLN A 241 18.63 17.37 -15.77
N LEU A 242 19.53 18.35 -15.77
CA LEU A 242 20.09 18.93 -14.55
C LEU A 242 18.98 19.57 -13.69
N GLY A 243 18.14 20.43 -14.29
CA GLY A 243 17.04 21.06 -13.57
C GLY A 243 15.99 20.08 -13.07
N ILE A 244 15.69 19.01 -13.82
CA ILE A 244 14.77 17.95 -13.36
C ILE A 244 15.36 17.20 -12.17
N ARG A 245 16.67 16.89 -12.20
CA ARG A 245 17.39 16.23 -11.11
C ARG A 245 17.40 17.13 -9.85
N GLU A 246 17.63 18.42 -10.01
CA GLU A 246 17.54 19.40 -8.92
C GLU A 246 16.13 19.47 -8.33
N ALA A 247 15.08 19.49 -9.17
CA ALA A 247 13.70 19.46 -8.69
C ALA A 247 13.41 18.18 -7.88
N LEU A 248 13.85 17.02 -8.36
CA LEU A 248 13.69 15.74 -7.64
C LEU A 248 14.52 15.67 -6.35
N SER A 249 15.62 16.42 -6.25
CA SER A 249 16.42 16.49 -5.02
C SER A 249 15.63 17.08 -3.85
N ILE A 250 14.66 17.97 -4.12
CA ILE A 250 13.77 18.55 -3.12
C ILE A 250 12.98 17.45 -2.41
N LEU A 251 12.41 16.51 -3.19
CA LEU A 251 11.67 15.35 -2.66
C LEU A 251 12.60 14.35 -1.96
N THR A 252 13.80 14.13 -2.52
CA THR A 252 14.79 13.22 -1.93
C THR A 252 15.26 13.70 -0.54
N ASN A 253 15.32 15.02 -0.34
CA ASN A 253 15.67 15.65 0.94
C ASN A 253 14.47 15.75 1.91
N ALA A 254 13.28 15.36 1.47
CA ALA A 254 12.04 15.40 2.26
C ALA A 254 11.67 14.04 2.88
N SER A 255 12.67 13.21 3.22
CA SER A 255 12.48 11.86 3.77
C SER A 255 12.09 11.79 5.24
N GLU A 256 12.12 12.91 5.96
CA GLU A 256 11.90 12.93 7.41
C GLU A 256 10.49 12.51 7.83
N SER A 257 9.48 12.89 7.05
CA SER A 257 8.09 12.52 7.30
C SER A 257 7.24 12.59 6.03
N GLN A 258 6.13 11.86 6.03
CA GLN A 258 5.17 11.90 4.93
C GLN A 258 4.59 13.31 4.72
N GLU A 259 4.37 14.04 5.82
CA GLU A 259 3.86 15.42 5.78
C GLU A 259 4.86 16.36 5.10
N LYS A 260 6.15 16.24 5.45
CA LYS A 260 7.23 17.01 4.82
C LYS A 260 7.38 16.65 3.34
N PHE A 261 7.35 15.35 3.02
CA PHE A 261 7.36 14.90 1.64
C PHE A 261 6.21 15.51 0.83
N PHE A 262 4.98 15.45 1.38
CA PHE A 262 3.80 16.03 0.75
C PHE A 262 3.92 17.56 0.58
N SER A 263 4.44 18.30 1.57
CA SER A 263 4.63 19.74 1.42
C SER A 263 5.62 20.06 0.29
N GLU A 264 6.69 19.29 0.17
CA GLU A 264 7.72 19.49 -0.86
C GLU A 264 7.29 19.07 -2.27
N VAL A 265 6.22 18.28 -2.39
CA VAL A 265 5.59 18.00 -3.69
C VAL A 265 5.12 19.30 -4.36
N PHE A 266 4.65 20.28 -3.60
CA PHE A 266 4.27 21.56 -4.19
C PHE A 266 5.48 22.31 -4.77
N THR A 267 6.58 22.38 -4.01
CA THR A 267 7.85 22.98 -4.44
C THR A 267 8.39 22.29 -5.69
N PHE A 268 8.38 20.95 -5.71
CA PHE A 268 8.76 20.13 -6.85
C PHE A 268 7.93 20.45 -8.11
N ARG A 269 6.60 20.48 -7.98
CA ARG A 269 5.70 20.80 -9.11
C ARG A 269 5.95 22.20 -9.65
N GLN A 270 6.20 23.17 -8.76
CA GLN A 270 6.52 24.53 -9.17
C GLN A 270 7.85 24.58 -9.94
N ALA A 271 8.88 23.86 -9.48
CA ALA A 271 10.15 23.74 -10.17
C ALA A 271 9.99 23.10 -11.56
N LEU A 272 9.24 21.99 -11.66
CA LEU A 272 8.94 21.35 -12.94
C LEU A 272 8.23 22.28 -13.93
N ARG A 273 7.24 23.05 -13.47
CA ARG A 273 6.51 24.00 -14.33
C ARG A 273 7.45 25.06 -14.92
N ARG A 274 8.39 25.59 -14.13
CA ARG A 274 9.40 26.56 -14.59
C ARG A 274 10.37 25.98 -15.63
N LEU A 275 10.60 24.66 -15.61
CA LEU A 275 11.45 24.00 -16.60
C LEU A 275 10.72 23.69 -17.91
N ASN A 276 9.39 23.78 -17.92
CA ASN A 276 8.55 23.52 -19.09
C ASN A 276 8.12 24.78 -19.84
N THR A 277 8.26 25.95 -19.24
CA THR A 277 8.23 27.27 -19.92
C THR A 277 9.52 27.52 -20.67
#